data_AF-A0A6M1PQ33-F1
#
_entry.id   AF-A0A6M1PQ33-F1
#
_cell.length_a   1.000
_cell.length_b   1.000
_cell.length_c   1.000
_cell.angle_alpha   90.00
_cell.angle_beta   90.00
_cell.angle_gamma   90.00
#
_symmetry.space_group_name_H-M   'P 1'
#
loop_
_entity.id
_entity.type
_entity.pdbx_description
1 polymer ?
#
loop_
_entity_poly.entity_id
_entity_poly.type
_entity_poly.pdbx_seq_one_letter_code
_entity_poly.pdbx_strand_id
1 'polypeptide(L)' 'MYVSDEVLADLQHRLKSTRWPVGAGNDDWYYGVGRNYLEGLIDYWMNEFDWRKAENSINAYEHYRVNADGGEVSK' A
#
# COMPACT_ATOMS: atom_id res chain seq x y z
N MET A 1 14.36 -0.28 -7.55
CA MET A 1 13.02 0.22 -7.94
C MET A 1 12.86 1.66 -7.47
N TYR A 2 12.13 2.49 -8.20
CA TYR A 2 11.79 3.86 -7.76
C TYR A 2 10.29 4.10 -7.89
N VAL A 3 9.69 4.66 -6.86
CA VAL A 3 8.30 5.13 -6.83
C VAL A 3 8.31 6.65 -6.93
N SER A 4 7.63 7.18 -7.95
CA SER A 4 7.59 8.63 -8.18
C SER A 4 6.80 9.35 -7.08
N ASP A 5 7.16 10.61 -6.84
CA ASP A 5 6.41 11.47 -5.92
C ASP A 5 4.95 11.63 -6.34
N GLU A 6 4.66 11.61 -7.66
CA GLU A 6 3.30 11.66 -8.19
C GLU A 6 2.45 10.47 -7.73
N VAL A 7 3.02 9.26 -7.73
CA VAL A 7 2.34 8.04 -7.24
C VAL A 7 2.08 8.14 -5.73
N LEU A 8 3.06 8.64 -4.96
CA LEU A 8 2.91 8.82 -3.52
C LEU A 8 1.87 9.91 -3.18
N ALA A 9 1.83 10.99 -3.96
CA ALA A 9 0.84 12.06 -3.82
C ALA A 9 -0.58 11.58 -4.17
N ASP A 10 -0.73 10.79 -5.25
CA ASP A 10 -2.00 10.19 -5.63
C ASP A 10 -2.51 9.21 -4.55
N LEU A 11 -1.62 8.37 -4.01
CA LEU A 11 -1.94 7.50 -2.88
C LEU A 11 -2.47 8.31 -1.69
N GLN A 12 -1.76 9.35 -1.27
CA GLN A 12 -2.17 10.22 -0.17
C GLN A 12 -3.54 10.87 -0.43
N HIS A 13 -3.80 11.32 -1.65
CA HIS A 13 -5.09 11.89 -2.03
C HIS A 13 -6.24 10.88 -1.90
N ARG A 14 -6.03 9.64 -2.36
CA ARG A 14 -7.04 8.58 -2.30
C ARG A 14 -7.35 8.14 -0.87
N LEU A 15 -6.31 7.96 -0.05
CA LEU A 15 -6.47 7.61 1.36
C LEU A 15 -7.30 8.65 2.11
N LYS A 16 -7.02 9.95 1.88
CA LYS A 16 -7.80 11.06 2.47
C LYS A 16 -9.24 11.13 1.98
N SER A 17 -9.49 10.64 0.77
CA SER A 17 -10.82 10.66 0.13
C SER A 17 -11.61 9.36 0.36
N THR A 18 -11.19 8.53 1.30
CA THR A 18 -11.82 7.23 1.58
C THR A 18 -13.29 7.39 1.95
N ARG A 19 -14.16 6.63 1.26
CA ARG A 19 -15.60 6.56 1.54
C ARG A 19 -15.91 5.25 2.26
N TRP A 20 -16.31 5.35 3.51
CA TRP A 20 -16.61 4.18 4.33
C TRP A 20 -17.97 3.56 4.00
N PRO A 21 -18.06 2.22 3.89
CA PRO A 21 -19.34 1.55 3.78
C PRO A 21 -20.15 1.76 5.07
N VAL A 22 -21.48 1.83 4.91
CA VAL A 22 -22.41 1.92 6.05
C VAL A 22 -22.37 0.58 6.78
N GLY A 23 -22.02 0.60 8.07
CA GLY A 23 -21.55 -0.59 8.79
C GLY A 23 -22.63 -1.63 9.08
N ALA A 24 -22.23 -2.90 9.09
CA ALA A 24 -23.04 -4.05 9.54
C ALA A 24 -22.62 -4.62 10.90
N GLY A 25 -21.56 -4.09 11.53
CA GLY A 25 -20.90 -4.74 12.68
C GLY A 25 -20.11 -5.96 12.19
N ASN A 26 -18.78 -5.91 12.30
CA ASN A 26 -17.90 -7.00 11.84
C ASN A 26 -16.65 -7.06 12.74
N ASP A 27 -16.86 -6.98 14.06
CA ASP A 27 -15.79 -6.96 15.05
C ASP A 27 -15.13 -8.35 15.19
N ASP A 28 -15.80 -9.42 14.76
CA ASP A 28 -15.33 -10.80 14.75
C ASP A 28 -14.66 -11.23 13.44
N TRP A 29 -14.52 -10.30 12.47
CA TRP A 29 -13.88 -10.51 11.17
C TRP A 29 -14.56 -11.53 10.24
N TYR A 30 -15.76 -12.00 10.59
CA TYR A 30 -16.45 -13.04 9.83
C TYR A 30 -16.73 -12.61 8.38
N TYR A 31 -17.04 -11.34 8.16
CA TYR A 31 -17.31 -10.76 6.84
C TYR A 31 -16.08 -10.11 6.18
N GLY A 32 -14.89 -10.43 6.67
CA GLY A 32 -13.63 -9.87 6.18
C GLY A 32 -13.07 -8.79 7.11
N VAL A 33 -12.29 -7.87 6.56
CA VAL A 33 -11.59 -6.86 7.38
C VAL A 33 -12.58 -5.90 8.04
N GLY A 34 -12.47 -5.78 9.36
CA GLY A 34 -13.28 -4.83 10.14
C GLY A 34 -12.93 -3.38 9.83
N ARG A 35 -13.94 -2.50 9.89
CA ARG A 35 -13.78 -1.06 9.63
C ARG A 35 -12.73 -0.42 10.54
N ASN A 36 -12.79 -0.69 11.84
CA ASN A 36 -11.89 -0.09 12.83
C ASN A 36 -10.42 -0.42 12.53
N TYR A 37 -10.15 -1.64 12.06
CA TYR A 37 -8.81 -2.03 11.66
C TYR A 37 -8.36 -1.28 10.41
N LEU A 38 -9.20 -1.17 9.39
CA LEU A 38 -8.88 -0.43 8.16
C LEU A 38 -8.66 1.06 8.45
N GLU A 39 -9.46 1.68 9.31
CA GLU A 39 -9.28 3.07 9.72
C GLU A 39 -7.90 3.28 10.36
N GLY A 40 -7.49 2.39 11.28
CA GLY A 40 -6.14 2.44 11.87
C GLY A 40 -5.02 2.20 10.86
N LEU A 41 -5.21 1.27 9.90
CA LEU A 41 -4.22 1.02 8.86
C LEU A 41 -4.06 2.22 7.92
N ILE A 42 -5.16 2.86 7.54
CA ILE A 42 -5.14 4.08 6.71
C ILE A 42 -4.43 5.21 7.47
N ASP A 43 -4.71 5.38 8.76
CA ASP A 43 -4.03 6.39 9.60
C ASP A 43 -2.51 6.18 9.63
N TYR A 44 -2.07 4.95 9.89
CA TYR A 44 -0.65 4.59 9.86
C TYR A 44 -0.02 4.88 8.50
N TRP A 45 -0.68 4.52 7.39
CA TRP A 45 -0.18 4.79 6.04
C TRP A 45 -0.08 6.27 5.71
N MET A 46 -1.02 7.09 6.19
CA MET A 46 -1.01 8.52 5.93
C MET A 46 0.06 9.24 6.74
N ASN A 47 0.24 8.85 8.00
CA ASN A 47 0.91 9.69 9.00
C ASN A 47 2.23 9.12 9.52
N GLU A 48 2.44 7.81 9.44
CA GLU A 48 3.60 7.16 10.07
C GLU A 48 4.46 6.37 9.09
N PHE A 49 3.89 5.82 8.03
CA PHE A 49 4.63 4.99 7.09
C PHE A 49 5.57 5.81 6.20
N ASP A 50 6.88 5.60 6.40
CA ASP A 50 7.92 6.23 5.59
C ASP A 50 8.21 5.40 4.31
N TRP A 51 7.59 5.83 3.20
CA TRP A 51 7.78 5.24 1.88
C TRP A 51 9.23 5.28 1.40
N ARG A 52 9.99 6.34 1.70
CA ARG A 52 11.37 6.47 1.24
C ARG A 52 12.30 5.56 2.01
N LYS A 53 12.05 5.34 3.30
CA LYS A 53 12.74 4.31 4.08
C LYS A 53 12.47 2.90 3.56
N ALA A 54 11.21 2.59 3.22
CA ALA A 54 10.84 1.30 2.65
C ALA A 54 11.50 1.08 1.28
N GLU A 55 11.45 2.08 0.40
CA GLU A 55 12.11 2.06 -0.90
C GLU A 55 13.61 1.82 -0.78
N ASN A 56 14.29 2.53 0.11
CA ASN A 56 15.72 2.34 0.35
C ASN A 56 16.03 0.92 0.87
N SER A 57 15.20 0.40 1.76
CA SER A 57 15.36 -0.96 2.30
C SER A 57 15.21 -2.02 1.22
N ILE A 58 14.23 -1.86 0.34
CA ILE A 58 14.01 -2.75 -0.81
C ILE A 58 15.18 -2.66 -1.79
N ASN A 59 15.66 -1.45 -2.06
CA ASN A 59 16.77 -1.18 -2.98
C ASN A 59 18.15 -1.57 -2.43
N ALA A 60 18.26 -1.95 -1.16
CA ALA A 60 19.50 -2.44 -0.57
C ALA A 60 19.92 -3.81 -1.12
N TYR A 61 19.00 -4.53 -1.77
CA TYR A 61 19.26 -5.81 -2.43
C TYR A 61 19.40 -5.63 -3.94
N GLU A 62 20.13 -6.52 -4.60
CA GLU A 62 20.22 -6.53 -6.06
C GLU A 62 18.90 -6.95 -6.68
N HIS A 63 18.45 -6.18 -7.67
CA HIS A 63 17.22 -6.44 -8.42
C HIS A 63 17.58 -6.90 -9.82
N TYR A 64 17.01 -8.03 -10.24
CA TYR A 64 17.26 -8.59 -11.57
C TYR A 64 15.96 -8.57 -12.38
N ARG A 65 16.05 -8.09 -13.63
CA ARG A 65 14.99 -8.23 -14.62
C ARG A 65 15.51 -9.13 -15.73
N VAL A 66 14.84 -10.25 -15.93
CA VAL A 66 15.14 -11.16 -17.04
C VAL A 66 14.05 -11.01 -18.06
N ASN A 67 14.43 -10.62 -19.28
CA ASN A 67 13.54 -10.73 -20.43
C ASN A 67 13.47 -12.21 -20.80
N ALA A 68 12.51 -12.93 -20.22
CA ALA A 68 12.08 -14.20 -20.79
C ALA A 68 11.23 -13.85 -22.02
N ASP A 69 11.53 -14.43 -23.17
CA ASP A 69 10.72 -14.29 -24.38
C ASP A 69 9.25 -14.64 -24.05
N GLY A 70 8.42 -13.60 -23.84
CA GLY A 70 7.00 -13.73 -23.48
C GLY A 70 6.46 -12.82 -22.36
N GLY A 71 7.29 -12.15 -21.56
CA GLY A 71 6.80 -11.15 -20.58
C GLY A 71 7.76 -10.86 -19.42
N GLU A 72 7.79 -9.61 -18.96
CA GLU A 72 8.58 -9.19 -17.80
C GLU A 72 8.13 -9.97 -16.55
N VAL A 73 9.04 -10.75 -15.96
CA VAL A 73 8.86 -11.35 -14.64
C VAL A 73 9.94 -10.78 -13.73
N SER A 74 9.53 -9.98 -12.75
CA SER A 74 10.40 -9.51 -11.66
C SER A 74 10.46 -10.57 -10.57
N LYS A 75 11.67 -10.98 -10.17
CA LYS A 75 11.93 -11.84 -9.00
C LYS A 75 12.91 -11.15 -8.07
#